data_AF-A0A146M7E5-F1
#
_entry.id   AF-A0A146M7E5-F1
#
_cell.length_a   1.000
_cell.length_b   1.000
_cell.length_c   1.000
_cell.angle_alpha   90.00
_cell.angle_beta   90.00
_cell.angle_gamma   90.00
#
_symmetry.space_group_name_H-M   'P 1'
#
loop_
_entity.id
_entity.type
_entity.pdbx_description
1 polymer ?
#
loop_
_entity_poly.entity_id
_entity_poly.type
_entity_poly.pdbx_seq_one_letter_code
_entity_poly.pdbx_strand_id
1 'polypeptide(L)'
;MRYQDYIGDANALHNTVVVYTKKLTKLLKRKANDIDVGVLWLANTLRLIDNLKQYSGESRYNVENTWKQNEQSLKNFDLSELRTLLSDKAIQICQTVLKRMCELLAPLAVSAILEHEAVMGISPPRSSPFMDILLQLLTTFNRTLNVHGVDPHLVGQLFMQLFYYLCANALNSLMDRRDCCHWSKGIKILCNLSYLEDWARVEKIQDTWVEEMLAPLKQAAQLLQVRKYDECDVDSLIERCSKLTPTQILILLRNQVTAHVAYNDNVPEAFLQTVQMRLMSCGPTM
;
A
#
# COMPACT_ATOMS: atom_id res chain seq x y z
N MET A 1 -12.41 32.25 -11.43
CA MET A 1 -13.64 31.67 -10.84
C MET A 1 -14.40 32.70 -10.03
N ARG A 2 -14.05 33.02 -8.78
CA ARG A 2 -14.82 34.00 -7.95
C ARG A 2 -15.04 35.37 -8.60
N TYR A 3 -14.02 35.95 -9.23
CA TYR A 3 -14.18 37.23 -9.94
C TYR A 3 -15.14 37.12 -11.14
N GLN A 4 -15.07 36.02 -11.90
CA GLN A 4 -15.95 35.77 -13.05
C GLN A 4 -17.38 35.50 -12.61
N ASP A 5 -17.56 34.82 -11.49
CA ASP A 5 -18.85 34.69 -10.81
C ASP A 5 -19.40 36.06 -10.41
N TYR A 6 -18.60 36.91 -9.76
CA TYR A 6 -19.01 38.25 -9.34
C TYR A 6 -19.50 39.14 -10.49
N ILE A 7 -18.82 39.13 -11.65
CA ILE A 7 -19.22 39.91 -12.83
C ILE A 7 -20.32 39.23 -13.67
N GLY A 8 -20.72 38.00 -13.34
CA GLY A 8 -21.73 37.24 -14.07
C GLY A 8 -21.31 36.73 -15.45
N ASP A 9 -20.01 36.59 -15.71
CA ASP A 9 -19.50 36.16 -17.02
C ASP A 9 -19.34 34.63 -17.09
N ALA A 10 -20.42 33.96 -17.51
CA ALA A 10 -20.47 32.52 -17.67
C ALA A 10 -19.48 32.00 -18.72
N ASN A 11 -19.30 32.74 -19.83
CA ASN A 11 -18.43 32.34 -20.93
C ASN A 11 -16.96 32.38 -20.51
N ALA A 12 -16.53 33.44 -19.80
CA ALA A 12 -15.17 33.52 -19.28
C ALA A 12 -14.91 32.45 -18.21
N LEU A 13 -15.91 32.16 -17.36
CA LEU A 13 -15.79 31.09 -16.36
C LEU A 13 -15.62 29.72 -17.02
N HIS A 14 -16.48 29.39 -17.99
CA HIS A 14 -16.39 28.15 -18.75
C HIS A 14 -15.03 28.01 -19.47
N ASN A 15 -14.60 29.06 -20.19
CA ASN A 15 -13.31 29.07 -20.87
C ASN A 15 -12.14 28.86 -19.91
N THR A 16 -12.19 29.46 -18.72
CA THR A 16 -11.16 29.29 -17.68
C THR A 16 -11.07 27.86 -17.20
N VAL A 17 -12.23 27.23 -16.93
CA VAL A 17 -12.33 25.83 -16.52
C VAL A 17 -11.76 24.91 -17.60
N VAL A 18 -12.16 25.09 -18.86
CA VAL A 18 -11.70 24.26 -19.99
C VAL A 18 -10.18 24.39 -20.15
N VAL A 19 -9.65 25.61 -20.14
CA VAL A 19 -8.21 25.87 -20.28
C VAL A 19 -7.43 25.26 -19.11
N TYR A 20 -7.91 25.42 -17.88
CA TYR A 20 -7.31 24.83 -16.69
C TYR A 20 -7.21 23.31 -16.82
N THR A 21 -8.34 22.64 -17.07
CA THR A 21 -8.40 21.17 -17.17
C THR A 21 -7.52 20.64 -18.29
N LYS A 22 -7.48 21.33 -19.44
CA LYS A 22 -6.60 20.96 -20.57
C LYS A 22 -5.13 21.09 -20.21
N LYS A 23 -4.74 22.18 -19.55
CA LYS A 23 -3.35 22.41 -19.13
C LYS A 23 -2.92 21.41 -18.05
N LEU A 24 -3.77 21.17 -17.05
CA LEU A 24 -3.54 20.16 -16.01
C LEU A 24 -3.33 18.77 -16.63
N THR A 25 -4.24 18.35 -17.51
CA THR A 25 -4.12 17.05 -18.21
C THR A 25 -2.83 16.93 -19.01
N LYS A 26 -2.46 17.98 -19.76
CA LYS A 26 -1.21 18.00 -20.55
C LYS A 26 0.03 17.91 -19.65
N LEU A 27 0.02 18.61 -18.52
CA LEU A 27 1.11 18.61 -17.56
C LEU A 27 1.30 17.23 -16.93
N LEU A 28 0.22 16.62 -16.43
CA LEU A 28 0.25 15.30 -15.80
C LEU A 28 0.72 14.22 -16.78
N LYS A 29 0.32 14.28 -18.05
CA LYS A 29 0.84 13.38 -19.09
C LYS A 29 2.35 13.55 -19.30
N ARG A 30 2.82 14.80 -19.39
CA ARG A 30 4.25 15.09 -19.60
C ARG A 30 5.12 14.70 -18.41
N LYS A 31 4.57 14.75 -17.20
CA LYS A 31 5.26 14.53 -15.92
C LYS A 31 4.79 13.25 -15.22
N ALA A 32 4.32 12.26 -15.97
CA ALA A 32 3.72 11.05 -15.40
C ALA A 32 4.65 10.23 -14.49
N ASN A 33 5.96 10.30 -14.71
CA ASN A 33 6.97 9.58 -13.92
C ASN A 33 7.51 10.37 -12.72
N ASP A 34 7.07 11.63 -12.56
CA ASP A 34 7.58 12.59 -11.58
C ASP A 34 6.60 12.61 -10.39
N ILE A 35 6.94 11.84 -9.35
CA ILE A 35 6.08 11.64 -8.16
C ILE A 35 5.82 12.97 -7.46
N ASP A 36 6.84 13.83 -7.33
CA ASP A 36 6.72 15.13 -6.68
C ASP A 36 5.68 16.01 -7.39
N VAL A 37 5.77 16.11 -8.71
CA VAL A 37 4.77 16.82 -9.52
C VAL A 37 3.38 16.18 -9.40
N GLY A 38 3.30 14.86 -9.44
CA GLY A 38 2.03 14.14 -9.27
C GLY A 38 1.36 14.44 -7.93
N VAL A 39 2.11 14.36 -6.83
CA VAL A 39 1.64 14.64 -5.48
C VAL A 39 1.26 16.12 -5.30
N LEU A 40 2.08 17.04 -5.81
CA LEU A 40 1.78 18.48 -5.79
C LEU A 40 0.42 18.76 -6.45
N TRP A 41 0.18 18.20 -7.63
CA TRP A 41 -1.09 18.41 -8.35
C TRP A 41 -2.25 17.64 -7.77
N LEU A 42 -2.02 16.51 -7.09
CA LEU A 42 -3.05 15.84 -6.30
C LEU A 42 -3.52 16.76 -5.17
N ALA A 43 -2.59 17.27 -4.35
CA ALA A 43 -2.90 18.15 -3.24
C ALA A 43 -3.62 19.43 -3.69
N ASN A 44 -3.14 20.07 -4.77
CA ASN A 44 -3.79 21.27 -5.31
C ASN A 44 -5.18 20.97 -5.91
N THR A 45 -5.37 19.81 -6.55
CA THR A 45 -6.68 19.42 -7.09
C THR A 45 -7.69 19.16 -5.98
N LEU A 46 -7.29 18.43 -4.93
CA LEU A 46 -8.13 18.19 -3.75
C LEU A 46 -8.46 19.52 -3.05
N ARG A 47 -7.47 20.38 -2.84
CA ARG A 47 -7.69 21.70 -2.24
C ARG A 47 -8.63 22.58 -3.08
N LEU A 48 -8.54 22.50 -4.40
CA LEU A 48 -9.48 23.21 -5.27
C LEU A 48 -10.90 22.67 -5.15
N ILE A 49 -11.07 21.34 -5.05
CA ILE A 49 -12.38 20.72 -4.79
C ILE A 49 -12.93 21.20 -3.45
N ASP A 50 -12.11 21.22 -2.40
CA ASP A 50 -12.52 21.66 -1.07
C ASP A 50 -12.92 23.14 -1.08
N ASN A 51 -12.16 24.00 -1.75
CA ASN A 51 -12.53 25.41 -1.94
C ASN A 51 -13.85 25.55 -2.71
N LEU A 52 -14.07 24.74 -3.76
CA LEU A 52 -15.32 24.76 -4.53
C LEU A 52 -16.52 24.24 -3.75
N LYS A 53 -16.31 23.43 -2.70
CA LYS A 53 -17.34 23.03 -1.74
C LYS A 53 -17.55 24.12 -0.69
N GLN A 54 -16.49 24.52 0.00
CA GLN A 54 -16.50 25.49 1.10
C GLN A 54 -17.14 26.83 0.72
N TYR A 55 -16.89 27.29 -0.51
CA TYR A 55 -17.41 28.56 -1.04
C TYR A 55 -18.55 28.37 -2.05
N SER A 56 -19.24 27.22 -2.07
CA SER A 56 -20.38 27.01 -2.98
C SER A 56 -21.66 27.75 -2.58
N GLY A 57 -21.75 28.21 -1.32
CA GLY A 57 -22.98 28.75 -0.74
C GLY A 57 -23.94 27.69 -0.20
N GLU A 58 -23.60 26.39 -0.34
CA GLU A 58 -24.40 25.30 0.22
C GLU A 58 -24.21 25.18 1.74
N SER A 59 -25.32 25.15 2.50
CA SER A 59 -25.32 25.09 3.98
C SER A 59 -24.49 23.93 4.55
N ARG A 60 -24.43 22.79 3.86
CA ARG A 60 -23.65 21.63 4.30
C ARG A 60 -22.14 21.83 4.31
N TYR A 61 -21.62 22.79 3.53
CA TYR A 61 -20.17 23.04 3.40
C TYR A 61 -19.70 24.31 4.10
N ASN A 62 -20.61 25.07 4.71
CA ASN A 62 -20.29 26.33 5.38
C ASN A 62 -20.35 26.26 6.91
N VAL A 63 -20.53 25.06 7.49
CA VAL A 63 -20.67 24.83 8.93
C VAL A 63 -19.47 25.35 9.73
N GLU A 64 -18.25 25.15 9.22
CA GLU A 64 -17.00 25.57 9.86
C GLU A 64 -16.50 26.93 9.38
N ASN A 65 -17.25 27.62 8.51
CA ASN A 65 -16.83 28.90 7.96
C ASN A 65 -17.04 30.03 8.97
N THR A 66 -16.05 30.92 9.03
CA THR A 66 -16.20 32.26 9.63
C THR A 66 -17.18 33.12 8.83
N TRP A 67 -17.72 34.16 9.45
CA TRP A 67 -18.60 35.13 8.78
C TRP A 67 -17.95 35.73 7.52
N LYS A 68 -16.65 36.08 7.58
CA LYS A 68 -15.88 36.59 6.43
C LYS A 68 -15.74 35.57 5.31
N GLN A 69 -15.61 34.28 5.63
CA GLN A 69 -15.55 33.22 4.62
C GLN A 69 -16.90 33.05 3.93
N ASN A 70 -18.01 33.17 4.66
CA ASN A 70 -19.34 33.07 4.07
C ASN A 70 -19.65 34.19 3.07
N GLU A 71 -19.19 35.42 3.33
CA GLU A 71 -19.27 36.54 2.37
C GLU A 71 -18.56 36.27 1.04
N GLN A 72 -17.61 35.33 1.03
CA GLN A 72 -16.79 34.99 -0.12
C GLN A 72 -17.37 33.89 -1.01
N SER A 73 -18.54 33.36 -0.67
CA SER A 73 -19.23 32.32 -1.44
C SER A 73 -19.60 32.79 -2.84
N LEU A 74 -19.63 31.84 -3.78
CA LEU A 74 -20.16 32.04 -5.13
C LEU A 74 -21.65 32.43 -5.04
N LYS A 75 -22.09 33.31 -5.95
CA LYS A 75 -23.44 33.88 -5.94
C LYS A 75 -24.25 33.52 -7.18
N ASN A 76 -23.59 33.34 -8.33
CA ASN A 76 -24.27 33.30 -9.63
C ASN A 76 -24.21 31.92 -10.30
N PHE A 77 -23.13 31.15 -10.11
CA PHE A 77 -22.93 29.88 -10.80
C PHE A 77 -22.80 28.68 -9.87
N ASP A 78 -23.52 27.60 -10.21
CA ASP A 78 -23.25 26.27 -9.65
C ASP A 78 -22.09 25.61 -10.41
N LEU A 79 -21.10 25.14 -9.66
CA LEU A 79 -19.90 24.48 -10.17
C LEU A 79 -19.85 22.98 -9.82
N SER A 80 -21.00 22.37 -9.55
CA SER A 80 -21.13 20.93 -9.27
C SER A 80 -20.46 20.05 -10.32
N GLU A 81 -20.67 20.31 -11.62
CA GLU A 81 -20.05 19.52 -12.69
C GLU A 81 -18.52 19.59 -12.68
N LEU A 82 -17.97 20.78 -12.38
CA LEU A 82 -16.54 20.97 -12.23
C LEU A 82 -16.00 20.17 -11.04
N ARG A 83 -16.73 20.14 -9.91
CA ARG A 83 -16.32 19.35 -8.74
C ARG A 83 -16.24 17.87 -9.08
N THR A 84 -17.22 17.32 -9.83
CA THR A 84 -17.19 15.93 -10.28
C THR A 84 -15.99 15.67 -11.21
N LEU A 85 -15.78 16.53 -12.21
CA LEU A 85 -14.65 16.43 -13.13
C LEU A 85 -13.29 16.46 -12.42
N LEU A 86 -13.13 17.36 -11.44
CA LEU A 86 -11.91 17.44 -10.64
C LEU A 86 -11.75 16.24 -9.72
N SER A 87 -12.84 15.67 -9.20
CA SER A 87 -12.80 14.45 -8.38
C SER A 87 -12.29 13.26 -9.21
N ASP A 88 -12.80 13.09 -10.43
CA ASP A 88 -12.29 12.09 -11.37
C ASP A 88 -10.81 12.31 -11.69
N LYS A 89 -10.37 13.57 -11.83
CA LYS A 89 -8.96 13.90 -12.02
C LYS A 89 -8.11 13.60 -10.79
N ALA A 90 -8.59 13.89 -9.58
CA ALA A 90 -7.87 13.57 -8.36
C ALA A 90 -7.64 12.05 -8.24
N ILE A 91 -8.66 11.24 -8.56
CA ILE A 91 -8.55 9.77 -8.59
C ILE A 91 -7.48 9.33 -9.61
N GLN A 92 -7.52 9.88 -10.84
CA GLN A 92 -6.53 9.54 -11.88
C GLN A 92 -5.10 9.92 -11.48
N ILE A 93 -4.91 11.09 -10.84
CA ILE A 93 -3.60 11.52 -10.36
C ILE A 93 -3.12 10.57 -9.26
N CYS A 94 -3.98 10.27 -8.29
CA CYS A 94 -3.69 9.37 -7.18
C CYS A 94 -3.26 7.98 -7.68
N GLN A 95 -4.01 7.39 -8.62
CA GLN A 95 -3.66 6.11 -9.24
C GLN A 95 -2.33 6.15 -10.00
N THR A 96 -2.05 7.25 -10.71
CA THR A 96 -0.78 7.41 -11.45
C THR A 96 0.40 7.49 -10.48
N VAL A 97 0.27 8.27 -9.41
CA VAL A 97 1.28 8.40 -8.35
C VAL A 97 1.51 7.04 -7.68
N LEU A 98 0.45 6.37 -7.25
CA LEU A 98 0.51 5.06 -6.60
C LEU A 98 1.19 4.02 -7.51
N LYS A 99 0.78 3.94 -8.78
CA LYS A 99 1.39 3.04 -9.76
C LYS A 99 2.90 3.30 -9.86
N ARG A 100 3.31 4.57 -9.95
CA ARG A 100 4.72 4.93 -10.06
C ARG A 100 5.51 4.56 -8.81
N MET A 101 4.94 4.77 -7.62
CA MET A 101 5.54 4.33 -6.35
C MET A 101 5.70 2.80 -6.32
N CYS A 102 4.68 2.04 -6.72
CA CYS A 102 4.76 0.57 -6.81
C CYS A 102 5.85 0.10 -7.79
N GLU A 103 5.96 0.71 -8.97
CA GLU A 103 7.01 0.39 -9.95
C GLU A 103 8.42 0.56 -9.37
N LEU A 104 8.64 1.57 -8.53
CA LEU A 104 9.93 1.80 -7.87
C LEU A 104 10.19 0.81 -6.71
N LEU A 105 9.13 0.35 -6.03
CA LEU A 105 9.22 -0.64 -4.95
C LEU A 105 9.37 -2.08 -5.46
N ALA A 106 8.84 -2.40 -6.65
CA ALA A 106 8.83 -3.74 -7.22
C ALA A 106 10.19 -4.47 -7.17
N PRO A 107 11.33 -3.88 -7.63
CA PRO A 107 12.61 -4.58 -7.57
C PRO A 107 13.12 -4.79 -6.13
N LEU A 108 12.69 -3.97 -5.18
CA LEU A 108 13.10 -4.06 -3.78
C LEU A 108 12.29 -5.11 -3.01
N ALA A 109 11.08 -5.47 -3.47
CA ALA A 109 10.25 -6.46 -2.79
C ALA A 109 10.98 -7.81 -2.62
N VAL A 110 11.65 -8.29 -3.67
CA VAL A 110 12.38 -9.56 -3.62
C VAL A 110 13.73 -9.37 -2.90
N SER A 111 14.52 -8.39 -3.31
CA SER A 111 15.87 -8.23 -2.78
C SER A 111 15.90 -7.83 -1.30
N ALA A 112 15.06 -6.87 -0.88
CA ALA A 112 15.04 -6.41 0.51
C ALA A 112 14.35 -7.41 1.45
N ILE A 113 13.23 -8.02 1.03
CA ILE A 113 12.41 -8.85 1.92
C ILE A 113 12.87 -10.31 1.91
N LEU A 114 13.18 -10.87 0.73
CA LEU A 114 13.51 -12.28 0.59
C LEU A 114 15.01 -12.54 0.55
N GLU A 115 15.76 -11.90 -0.35
CA GLU A 115 17.11 -12.38 -0.71
C GLU A 115 18.18 -12.08 0.33
N HIS A 116 18.14 -10.89 0.92
CA HIS A 116 19.21 -10.47 1.82
C HIS A 116 19.07 -11.04 3.23
N GLU A 117 20.20 -11.54 3.74
CA GLU A 117 20.32 -12.04 5.10
C GLU A 117 20.52 -10.87 6.06
N ALA A 118 19.59 -10.69 7.00
CA ALA A 118 19.86 -9.92 8.20
C ALA A 118 21.03 -10.59 8.95
N VAL A 119 22.08 -9.84 9.25
CA VAL A 119 23.27 -10.38 9.93
C VAL A 119 22.89 -10.66 11.39
N MET A 120 22.56 -11.92 11.69
CA MET A 120 22.28 -12.39 13.04
C MET A 120 23.55 -13.01 13.63
N GLY A 121 24.07 -12.45 14.73
CA GLY A 121 24.99 -13.21 15.59
C GLY A 121 26.16 -12.48 16.28
N ILE A 122 26.51 -11.23 15.96
CA ILE A 122 27.71 -10.60 16.56
C ILE A 122 27.52 -9.10 16.92
N SER A 123 26.36 -8.52 16.66
CA SER A 123 26.04 -7.10 16.90
C SER A 123 24.52 -6.91 16.89
N PRO A 124 23.95 -5.75 17.32
CA PRO A 124 22.52 -5.49 17.12
C PRO A 124 22.14 -5.82 15.68
N PRO A 125 20.97 -6.44 15.45
CA PRO A 125 20.56 -6.82 14.10
C PRO A 125 20.61 -5.58 13.21
N ARG A 126 21.39 -5.66 12.13
CA ARG A 126 21.54 -4.58 11.15
C ARG A 126 20.67 -4.93 9.94
N SER A 127 19.90 -3.95 9.48
CA SER A 127 19.18 -4.01 8.21
C SER A 127 20.16 -4.23 7.07
N SER A 128 19.69 -4.90 6.00
CA SER A 128 20.48 -5.06 4.79
C SER A 128 20.53 -3.74 4.00
N PRO A 129 21.54 -3.51 3.14
CA PRO A 129 21.60 -2.30 2.31
C PRO A 129 20.36 -2.12 1.43
N PHE A 130 19.76 -3.21 0.95
CA PHE A 130 18.51 -3.17 0.19
C PHE A 130 17.31 -2.80 1.04
N MET A 131 17.30 -3.26 2.29
CA MET A 131 16.30 -2.86 3.27
C MET A 131 16.41 -1.35 3.55
N ASP A 132 17.63 -0.83 3.75
CA ASP A 132 17.86 0.60 3.95
C ASP A 132 17.38 1.45 2.76
N ILE A 133 17.66 1.00 1.53
CA ILE A 133 17.19 1.67 0.30
C ILE A 133 15.65 1.68 0.25
N LEU A 134 15.00 0.56 0.59
CA LEU A 134 13.54 0.47 0.64
C LEU A 134 12.95 1.42 1.70
N LEU A 135 13.49 1.43 2.92
CA LEU A 135 13.04 2.34 3.98
C LEU A 135 13.28 3.81 3.59
N GLN A 136 14.41 4.14 2.96
CA GLN A 136 14.69 5.49 2.49
C GLN A 136 13.71 5.93 1.39
N LEU A 137 13.34 5.03 0.49
CA LEU A 137 12.37 5.31 -0.56
C LEU A 137 10.97 5.55 0.02
N LEU A 138 10.51 4.70 0.95
CA LEU A 138 9.25 4.90 1.67
C LEU A 138 9.25 6.22 2.45
N THR A 139 10.36 6.57 3.10
CA THR A 139 10.55 7.86 3.80
C THR A 139 10.44 9.03 2.82
N THR A 140 11.01 8.90 1.62
CA THR A 140 10.93 9.94 0.59
C THR A 140 9.49 10.14 0.11
N PHE A 141 8.73 9.06 -0.09
CA PHE A 141 7.31 9.13 -0.41
C PHE A 141 6.51 9.81 0.69
N ASN A 142 6.72 9.41 1.95
CA ASN A 142 6.02 10.00 3.10
C ASN A 142 6.30 11.50 3.20
N ARG A 143 7.58 11.90 3.09
CA ARG A 143 7.98 13.31 3.10
C ARG A 143 7.34 14.10 1.97
N THR A 144 7.34 13.56 0.76
CA THR A 144 6.74 14.22 -0.41
C THR A 144 5.25 14.47 -0.20
N LEU A 145 4.51 13.46 0.27
CA LEU A 145 3.07 13.58 0.57
C LEU A 145 2.79 14.63 1.65
N ASN A 146 3.58 14.64 2.73
CA ASN A 146 3.40 15.58 3.83
C ASN A 146 3.80 17.02 3.47
N VAL A 147 4.90 17.22 2.74
CA VAL A 147 5.37 18.56 2.33
C VAL A 147 4.35 19.27 1.44
N HIS A 148 3.67 18.52 0.55
CA HIS A 148 2.61 19.07 -0.29
C HIS A 148 1.25 19.18 0.43
N GLY A 149 1.15 18.76 1.69
CA GLY A 149 -0.06 18.88 2.50
C GLY A 149 -1.19 17.96 2.04
N VAL A 150 -0.87 16.75 1.60
CA VAL A 150 -1.87 15.69 1.35
C VAL A 150 -2.51 15.29 2.67
N ASP A 151 -3.82 15.06 2.65
CA ASP A 151 -4.58 14.66 3.82
C ASP A 151 -4.00 13.39 4.48
N PRO A 152 -3.75 13.36 5.81
CA PRO A 152 -3.14 12.22 6.49
C PRO A 152 -3.89 10.89 6.31
N HIS A 153 -5.22 10.92 6.17
CA HIS A 153 -6.00 9.72 5.91
C HIS A 153 -5.69 9.16 4.51
N LEU A 154 -5.59 10.03 3.49
CA LEU A 154 -5.18 9.62 2.15
C LEU A 154 -3.73 9.11 2.13
N VAL A 155 -2.83 9.72 2.90
CA VAL A 155 -1.46 9.21 3.08
C VAL A 155 -1.48 7.78 3.63
N GLY A 156 -2.26 7.53 4.69
CA GLY A 156 -2.43 6.19 5.24
C GLY A 156 -2.96 5.18 4.21
N GLN A 157 -3.97 5.55 3.42
CA GLN A 157 -4.53 4.70 2.37
C GLN A 157 -3.51 4.36 1.28
N LEU A 158 -2.69 5.34 0.87
CA LEU A 158 -1.61 5.10 -0.10
C LEU A 158 -0.60 4.10 0.43
N PHE A 159 -0.13 4.27 1.67
CA PHE A 159 0.81 3.34 2.27
C PHE A 159 0.24 1.94 2.45
N MET A 160 -1.03 1.80 2.82
CA MET A 160 -1.71 0.51 2.86
C MET A 160 -1.59 -0.23 1.51
N GLN A 161 -1.82 0.48 0.39
CA GLN A 161 -1.66 -0.10 -0.95
C GLN A 161 -0.20 -0.45 -1.28
N LEU A 162 0.77 0.37 -0.86
CA LEU A 162 2.19 0.10 -1.06
C LEU A 162 2.66 -1.15 -0.29
N PHE A 163 2.25 -1.30 0.98
CA PHE A 163 2.59 -2.46 1.80
C PHE A 163 1.90 -3.73 1.28
N TYR A 164 0.65 -3.63 0.86
CA TYR A 164 -0.04 -4.73 0.19
C TYR A 164 0.72 -5.19 -1.06
N TYR A 165 1.16 -4.24 -1.89
CA TYR A 165 1.92 -4.53 -3.11
C TYR A 165 3.27 -5.21 -2.82
N LEU A 166 4.02 -4.71 -1.82
CA LEU A 166 5.26 -5.33 -1.36
C LEU A 166 5.03 -6.77 -0.86
N CYS A 167 4.01 -6.96 -0.02
CA CYS A 167 3.64 -8.27 0.51
C CYS A 167 3.26 -9.24 -0.61
N ALA A 168 2.40 -8.82 -1.54
CA ALA A 168 1.96 -9.65 -2.66
C ALA A 168 3.14 -10.07 -3.55
N ASN A 169 4.03 -9.15 -3.92
CA ASN A 169 5.19 -9.46 -4.75
C ASN A 169 6.17 -10.40 -4.06
N ALA A 170 6.46 -10.17 -2.78
CA ALA A 170 7.34 -11.04 -2.01
C ALA A 170 6.71 -12.42 -1.77
N LEU A 171 5.41 -12.50 -1.46
CA LEU A 171 4.72 -13.78 -1.29
C LEU A 171 4.66 -14.57 -2.60
N ASN A 172 4.33 -13.92 -3.72
CA ASN A 172 4.35 -14.57 -5.05
C ASN A 172 5.73 -15.12 -5.37
N SER A 173 6.77 -14.30 -5.17
CA SER A 173 8.15 -14.72 -5.42
C SER A 173 8.59 -15.86 -4.50
N LEU A 174 8.14 -15.88 -3.24
CA LEU A 174 8.39 -16.98 -2.31
C LEU A 174 7.74 -18.28 -2.79
N MET A 175 6.48 -18.21 -3.27
CA MET A 175 5.77 -19.38 -3.76
C MET A 175 6.34 -19.95 -5.07
N ASP A 176 6.93 -19.11 -5.91
CA ASP A 176 7.56 -19.54 -7.17
C ASP A 176 8.96 -20.16 -6.96
N ARG A 177 9.63 -19.83 -5.85
CA ARG A 177 11.04 -20.17 -5.58
C ARG A 177 11.20 -21.20 -4.47
N ARG A 178 11.28 -22.49 -4.85
CA ARG A 178 11.51 -23.59 -3.89
C ARG A 178 12.78 -23.43 -3.05
N ASP A 179 13.82 -22.81 -3.60
CA ASP A 179 15.06 -22.49 -2.89
C ASP A 179 14.86 -21.53 -1.70
N CYS A 180 13.79 -20.73 -1.73
CA CYS A 180 13.46 -19.79 -0.65
C CYS A 180 12.54 -20.39 0.42
N CYS A 181 11.97 -21.57 0.21
CA CYS A 181 11.04 -22.19 1.15
C CYS A 181 11.78 -23.09 2.14
N HIS A 182 12.54 -22.50 3.06
CA HIS A 182 13.23 -23.25 4.10
C HIS A 182 13.21 -22.51 5.44
N TRP A 183 13.40 -23.24 6.54
CA TRP A 183 13.20 -22.74 7.90
C TRP A 183 13.95 -21.44 8.20
N SER A 184 15.25 -21.38 7.89
CA SER A 184 16.05 -20.18 8.16
C SER A 184 15.62 -18.97 7.33
N LYS A 185 14.99 -19.18 6.17
CA LYS A 185 14.39 -18.09 5.39
C LYS A 185 13.19 -17.50 6.10
N GLY A 186 12.35 -18.33 6.71
CA GLY A 186 11.20 -17.88 7.50
C GLY A 186 11.61 -16.89 8.60
N ILE A 187 12.66 -17.19 9.37
CA ILE A 187 13.20 -16.26 10.39
C ILE A 187 13.67 -14.95 9.76
N LYS A 188 14.40 -15.03 8.64
CA LYS A 188 14.94 -13.85 7.95
C LYS A 188 13.82 -12.95 7.43
N ILE A 189 12.78 -13.53 6.81
CA ILE A 189 11.61 -12.78 6.33
C ILE A 189 10.93 -12.07 7.50
N LEU A 190 10.70 -12.76 8.63
CA LEU A 190 10.10 -12.13 9.81
C LEU A 190 10.92 -10.95 10.34
N CYS A 191 12.25 -11.08 10.39
CA CYS A 191 13.13 -9.98 10.79
C CYS A 191 13.11 -8.82 9.78
N ASN A 192 13.04 -9.10 8.48
CA ASN A 192 12.94 -8.05 7.46
C ASN A 192 11.59 -7.32 7.56
N LEU A 193 10.50 -8.05 7.81
CA LEU A 193 9.18 -7.46 8.04
C LEU A 193 9.13 -6.61 9.30
N SER A 194 9.84 -6.96 10.38
CA SER A 194 9.86 -6.13 11.59
C SER A 194 10.49 -4.77 11.35
N TYR A 195 11.50 -4.64 10.48
CA TYR A 195 12.03 -3.32 10.11
C TYR A 195 10.99 -2.45 9.40
N LEU A 196 10.12 -3.04 8.58
CA LEU A 196 9.02 -2.33 7.91
C LEU A 196 7.94 -1.90 8.90
N GLU A 197 7.57 -2.77 9.84
CA GLU A 197 6.62 -2.47 10.92
C GLU A 197 7.16 -1.37 11.85
N ASP A 198 8.44 -1.46 12.25
CA ASP A 198 9.11 -0.45 13.08
C ASP A 198 9.22 0.90 12.37
N TRP A 199 9.54 0.90 11.07
CA TRP A 199 9.56 2.11 10.26
C TRP A 199 8.18 2.78 10.21
N ALA A 200 7.12 2.00 9.97
CA ALA A 200 5.75 2.52 9.94
C ALA A 200 5.36 3.16 11.28
N ARG A 201 5.71 2.52 12.39
CA ARG A 201 5.50 3.04 13.76
C ARG A 201 6.22 4.37 13.99
N VAL A 202 7.48 4.48 13.57
CA VAL A 202 8.28 5.71 13.73
C VAL A 202 7.72 6.84 12.88
N GLU A 203 7.34 6.56 11.63
CA GLU A 203 6.79 7.53 10.69
C GLU A 203 5.29 7.82 10.92
N LYS A 204 4.68 7.16 11.93
CA LYS A 204 3.27 7.29 12.33
C LYS A 204 2.29 6.95 11.20
N ILE A 205 2.62 5.93 10.41
CA ILE A 205 1.81 5.43 9.31
C ILE A 205 0.93 4.31 9.82
N GLN A 206 -0.29 4.64 10.27
CA GLN A 206 -1.41 3.73 10.60
C GLN A 206 -0.97 2.27 10.86
N ASP A 207 -0.25 2.03 11.95
CA ASP A 207 0.49 0.79 12.20
C ASP A 207 -0.37 -0.47 12.04
N THR A 208 -1.63 -0.41 12.49
CA THR A 208 -2.59 -1.50 12.39
C THR A 208 -2.86 -1.91 10.94
N TRP A 209 -2.96 -0.96 10.01
CA TRP A 209 -3.14 -1.26 8.59
C TRP A 209 -1.89 -1.90 8.00
N VAL A 210 -0.70 -1.44 8.40
CA VAL A 210 0.57 -2.00 7.91
C VAL A 210 0.71 -3.46 8.36
N GLU A 211 0.42 -3.75 9.63
CA GLU A 211 0.40 -5.12 10.16
C GLU A 211 -0.57 -6.02 9.38
N GLU A 212 -1.79 -5.54 9.10
CA GLU A 212 -2.78 -6.28 8.32
C GLU A 212 -2.31 -6.56 6.88
N MET A 213 -1.69 -5.59 6.22
CA MET A 213 -1.22 -5.75 4.83
C MET A 213 -0.02 -6.70 4.71
N LEU A 214 0.82 -6.78 5.74
CA LEU A 214 1.97 -7.68 5.79
C LEU A 214 1.63 -9.09 6.33
N ALA A 215 0.44 -9.25 6.93
CA ALA A 215 0.02 -10.49 7.59
C ALA A 215 0.12 -11.75 6.71
N PRO A 216 -0.28 -11.75 5.42
CA PRO A 216 -0.16 -12.95 4.58
C PRO A 216 1.29 -13.47 4.49
N LEU A 217 2.25 -12.57 4.25
CA LEU A 217 3.67 -12.96 4.17
C LEU A 217 4.25 -13.33 5.55
N LYS A 218 3.81 -12.66 6.62
CA LYS A 218 4.17 -13.01 7.99
C LYS A 218 3.73 -14.43 8.34
N GLN A 219 2.48 -14.78 8.01
CA GLN A 219 1.94 -16.13 8.21
C GLN A 219 2.65 -17.15 7.31
N ALA A 220 2.97 -16.82 6.06
CA ALA A 220 3.76 -17.69 5.19
C ALA A 220 5.15 -17.98 5.78
N ALA A 221 5.83 -16.95 6.29
CA ALA A 221 7.14 -17.09 6.94
C ALA A 221 7.08 -17.87 8.26
N GLN A 222 5.98 -17.78 9.02
CA GLN A 222 5.72 -18.60 10.19
C GLN A 222 5.44 -20.06 9.82
N LEU A 223 4.72 -20.30 8.71
CA LEU A 223 4.46 -21.64 8.20
C LEU A 223 5.76 -22.36 7.79
N LEU A 224 6.74 -21.64 7.23
CA LEU A 224 8.08 -22.17 6.95
C LEU A 224 8.86 -22.59 8.21
N GLN A 225 8.44 -22.15 9.40
CA GLN A 225 9.14 -22.42 10.65
C GLN A 225 8.63 -23.66 11.39
N VAL A 226 7.58 -24.31 10.90
CA VAL A 226 7.05 -25.57 11.44
C VAL A 226 8.05 -26.69 11.16
N ARG A 227 8.37 -27.51 12.17
CA ARG A 227 9.37 -28.60 12.07
C ARG A 227 8.86 -29.99 12.48
N LYS A 228 7.83 -30.05 13.34
CA LYS A 228 7.28 -31.30 13.87
C LYS A 228 5.86 -31.52 13.35
N TYR A 229 5.72 -32.11 12.17
CA TYR A 229 4.42 -32.27 11.51
C TYR A 229 3.57 -33.39 12.12
N ASP A 230 4.21 -34.36 12.75
CA ASP A 230 3.61 -35.48 13.47
C ASP A 230 2.91 -35.07 14.77
N GLU A 231 3.46 -34.08 15.47
CA GLU A 231 2.87 -33.46 16.67
C GLU A 231 2.00 -32.23 16.34
N CYS A 232 1.91 -31.82 15.07
CA CYS A 232 1.23 -30.59 14.68
C CYS A 232 -0.28 -30.79 14.59
N ASP A 233 -1.02 -30.04 15.39
CA ASP A 233 -2.46 -29.87 15.18
C ASP A 233 -2.72 -29.10 13.88
N VAL A 234 -3.40 -29.77 12.95
CA VAL A 234 -3.75 -29.25 11.62
C VAL A 234 -4.74 -28.09 11.75
N ASP A 235 -5.68 -28.15 12.69
CA ASP A 235 -6.68 -27.09 12.87
C ASP A 235 -6.02 -25.82 13.40
N SER A 236 -5.17 -25.94 14.42
CA SER A 236 -4.34 -24.84 14.91
C SER A 236 -3.41 -24.24 13.83
N LEU A 237 -2.89 -25.06 12.91
CA LEU A 237 -2.05 -24.57 11.81
C LEU A 237 -2.84 -23.77 10.79
N ILE A 238 -4.03 -24.26 10.43
CA ILE A 238 -4.94 -23.56 9.50
C ILE A 238 -5.39 -22.23 10.10
N GLU A 239 -5.73 -22.20 11.39
CA GLU A 239 -6.13 -20.98 12.09
C GLU A 239 -5.02 -19.90 12.07
N ARG A 240 -3.76 -20.30 12.29
CA ARG A 240 -2.59 -19.40 12.18
C ARG A 240 -2.35 -18.89 10.76
N CYS A 241 -2.88 -19.56 9.73
CA CYS A 241 -2.74 -19.20 8.32
C CYS A 241 -4.01 -18.54 7.74
N SER A 242 -4.83 -17.91 8.59
CA SER A 242 -6.12 -17.30 8.23
C SER A 242 -6.08 -16.18 7.18
N LYS A 243 -4.89 -15.68 6.80
CA LYS A 243 -4.69 -14.66 5.75
C LYS A 243 -4.10 -15.26 4.48
N LEU A 244 -3.99 -16.58 4.41
CA LEU A 244 -3.55 -17.34 3.25
C LEU A 244 -4.71 -18.18 2.71
N THR A 245 -4.84 -18.21 1.39
CA THR A 245 -5.78 -19.12 0.74
C THR A 245 -5.32 -20.58 0.90
N PRO A 246 -6.25 -21.56 0.86
CA PRO A 246 -5.91 -22.99 0.89
C PRO A 246 -4.82 -23.40 -0.10
N THR A 247 -4.89 -22.86 -1.32
CA THR A 247 -3.90 -23.14 -2.38
C THR A 247 -2.51 -22.63 -2.00
N GLN A 248 -2.41 -21.43 -1.43
CA GLN A 248 -1.12 -20.86 -1.00
C GLN A 248 -0.50 -21.69 0.12
N ILE A 249 -1.29 -22.13 1.10
CA ILE A 249 -0.84 -23.02 2.19
C ILE A 249 -0.24 -24.31 1.62
N LEU A 250 -0.95 -24.95 0.69
CA LEU A 250 -0.50 -26.20 0.07
C LEU A 250 0.77 -26.01 -0.77
N ILE A 251 0.88 -24.91 -1.54
CA ILE A 251 2.09 -24.60 -2.32
C ILE A 251 3.28 -24.40 -1.38
N LEU A 252 3.12 -23.60 -0.32
CA LEU A 252 4.19 -23.33 0.64
C LEU A 252 4.67 -24.60 1.34
N LEU A 253 3.75 -25.45 1.82
CA LEU A 253 4.10 -26.73 2.44
C LEU A 253 4.81 -27.68 1.46
N ARG A 254 4.31 -27.79 0.22
CA ARG A 254 4.95 -28.65 -0.80
C ARG A 254 6.33 -28.16 -1.21
N ASN A 255 6.52 -26.85 -1.25
CA ASN A 255 7.78 -26.24 -1.64
C ASN A 255 8.79 -26.19 -0.49
N GLN A 256 8.41 -26.52 0.75
CA GLN A 256 9.35 -26.55 1.88
C GLN A 256 10.45 -27.59 1.62
N VAL A 257 11.65 -27.10 1.33
CA VAL A 257 12.85 -27.90 1.16
C VAL A 257 13.69 -27.78 2.43
N THR A 258 14.00 -28.90 3.07
CA THR A 258 14.89 -28.95 4.23
C THR A 258 16.35 -28.84 3.78
N ALA A 259 16.74 -27.68 3.25
CA ALA A 259 18.12 -27.40 2.92
C ALA A 259 18.92 -27.17 4.21
N HIS A 260 19.47 -28.25 4.78
CA HIS A 260 20.81 -28.35 5.43
C HIS A 260 21.02 -29.52 6.40
N VAL A 261 20.18 -30.56 6.45
CA VAL A 261 20.44 -31.71 7.33
C VAL A 261 20.29 -33.02 6.56
N ALA A 262 21.17 -33.99 6.83
CA ALA A 262 21.16 -35.36 6.31
C ALA A 262 19.92 -36.20 6.69
N TYR A 263 18.85 -35.55 7.17
CA TYR A 263 17.55 -36.14 7.44
C TYR A 263 16.55 -35.58 6.41
N ASN A 264 15.94 -36.49 5.65
CA ASN A 264 14.83 -36.20 4.73
C ASN A 264 13.58 -35.83 5.56
N ASP A 265 13.56 -34.63 6.14
CA ASP A 265 12.39 -34.07 6.82
C ASP A 265 11.55 -33.22 5.84
N ASN A 266 11.32 -33.73 4.63
CA ASN A 266 10.31 -33.15 3.75
C ASN A 266 8.94 -33.28 4.41
N VAL A 267 8.03 -32.35 4.13
CA VAL A 267 6.65 -32.44 4.64
C VAL A 267 6.06 -33.81 4.24
N PRO A 268 5.65 -34.66 5.19
CA PRO A 268 5.15 -35.98 4.86
C PRO A 268 3.91 -35.90 3.97
N GLU A 269 3.85 -36.74 2.93
CA GLU A 269 2.69 -36.76 2.01
C GLU A 269 1.38 -37.03 2.76
N ALA A 270 1.42 -37.88 3.80
CA ALA A 270 0.28 -38.12 4.67
C ALA A 270 -0.21 -36.84 5.39
N PHE A 271 0.71 -35.98 5.82
CA PHE A 271 0.37 -34.69 6.43
C PHE A 271 -0.24 -33.73 5.40
N LEU A 272 0.33 -33.66 4.19
CA LEU A 272 -0.21 -32.86 3.09
C LEU A 272 -1.65 -33.27 2.72
N GLN A 273 -1.92 -34.58 2.68
CA GLN A 273 -3.26 -35.10 2.42
C GLN A 273 -4.25 -34.75 3.54
N THR A 274 -3.84 -34.85 4.81
CA THR A 274 -4.68 -34.43 5.94
C THR A 274 -5.02 -32.94 5.88
N VAL A 275 -4.01 -32.09 5.64
CA VAL A 275 -4.21 -30.64 5.48
C VAL A 275 -5.12 -30.35 4.29
N GLN A 276 -4.92 -31.02 3.15
CA GLN A 276 -5.74 -30.84 1.95
C GLN A 276 -7.20 -31.23 2.19
N MET A 277 -7.46 -32.38 2.82
CA MET A 277 -8.82 -32.81 3.18
C MET A 277 -9.48 -31.81 4.13
N ARG A 278 -8.73 -31.32 5.12
CA ARG A 278 -9.27 -30.37 6.09
C ARG A 278 -9.60 -29.01 5.45
N LEU A 279 -8.70 -28.48 4.62
CA LEU A 279 -8.93 -27.25 3.88
C LEU A 279 -10.12 -27.35 2.91
N MET A 280 -10.33 -28.51 2.27
CA MET A 280 -11.52 -28.75 1.44
C MET A 280 -12.82 -28.76 2.26
N SER A 281 -12.77 -29.22 3.50
CA SER A 281 -13.92 -29.23 4.41
C SER A 281 -14.28 -27.84 4.97
N CYS A 282 -13.34 -26.89 4.96
CA CYS A 282 -13.51 -25.55 5.54
C CYS A 282 -14.15 -24.52 4.57
N GLY A 283 -14.37 -24.86 3.30
CA GLY A 283 -15.00 -23.97 2.32
C GLY A 283 -14.15 -22.74 1.91
N PRO A 284 -14.52 -22.01 0.85
CA PRO A 284 -13.71 -20.91 0.29
C PRO A 284 -13.83 -19.58 1.07
N THR A 285 -14.09 -19.63 2.37
CA THR A 285 -14.25 -18.45 3.23
C THR A 285 -13.24 -18.47 4.38
N MET A 286 -11.95 -18.53 4.02
CA MET A 286 -10.86 -17.95 4.81
C MET A 286 -10.22 -16.85 3.99
#